data_AF-A0A851S906-F1
#
_entry.id   AF-A0A851S906-F1
#
_cell.length_a   1.000
_cell.length_b   1.000
_cell.length_c   1.000
_cell.angle_alpha   90.00
_cell.angle_beta   90.00
_cell.angle_gamma   90.00
#
_symmetry.space_group_name_H-M   'P 1'
#
loop_
_entity.id
_entity.type
_entity.pdbx_description
1 polymer ?
#
loop_
_entity_poly.entity_id
_entity_poly.type
_entity_poly.pdbx_seq_one_letter_code
_entity_poly.pdbx_strand_id
1 'polypeptide(L)'
;ASPTNPTAITPEEYFDPHFDLETRNIGRPIEMSSKVQRFKATLWLCEQHPLSLAEQVTPIIDLMAISNAHFAKLRDFITLKLPPGFP
;
A
#
# COMPACT_ATOMS: atom_id res chain seq x y z
N ALA A 1 -23.58 -2.58 32.41
CA ALA A 1 -23.15 -2.98 31.06
C ALA A 1 -24.17 -3.96 30.49
N SER A 2 -24.57 -3.79 29.23
CA SER A 2 -25.46 -4.69 28.51
C SER A 2 -24.71 -5.33 27.32
N PRO A 3 -25.22 -6.41 26.70
CA PRO A 3 -24.58 -7.03 25.54
C PRO A 3 -24.38 -6.06 24.36
N THR A 4 -25.20 -5.02 24.29
CA THR A 4 -25.17 -3.95 23.27
C THR A 4 -24.48 -2.68 23.74
N ASN A 5 -24.13 -2.58 25.03
CA ASN A 5 -23.41 -1.46 25.63
C ASN A 5 -22.46 -1.99 26.72
N PRO A 6 -21.36 -2.64 26.30
CA PRO A 6 -20.41 -3.27 27.24
C PRO A 6 -19.65 -2.24 28.06
N THR A 7 -19.51 -1.02 27.54
CA THR A 7 -18.81 0.12 28.17
C THR A 7 -19.72 0.99 29.04
N ALA A 8 -21.02 0.65 29.13
CA ALA A 8 -22.03 1.36 29.93
C ALA A 8 -22.14 2.86 29.64
N ILE A 9 -21.86 3.29 28.41
CA ILE A 9 -21.99 4.68 27.97
C ILE A 9 -23.46 5.10 28.11
N THR A 10 -23.71 6.23 28.76
CA THR A 10 -25.05 6.82 28.87
C THR A 10 -25.42 7.60 27.60
N PRO A 11 -26.71 7.77 27.30
CA PRO A 11 -27.14 8.62 26.18
C PRO A 11 -26.58 10.04 26.28
N GLU A 12 -26.54 10.62 27.49
CA GLU A 12 -26.02 11.96 27.75
C GLU A 12 -24.55 12.07 27.38
N GLU A 13 -23.73 11.10 27.78
CA GLU A 13 -22.31 11.02 27.41
C GLU A 13 -22.10 10.78 25.90
N TYR A 14 -23.00 10.02 25.25
CA TYR A 14 -22.88 9.70 23.81
C TYR A 14 -23.23 10.88 22.90
N PHE A 15 -24.20 11.71 23.28
CA PHE A 15 -24.67 12.83 22.47
C PHE A 15 -24.00 14.16 22.80
N ASP A 16 -23.10 14.20 23.80
CA ASP A 16 -22.33 15.40 24.14
C ASP A 16 -21.06 15.50 23.26
N PRO A 17 -20.98 16.47 22.33
CA PRO A 17 -19.80 16.65 21.49
C PRO A 17 -18.56 17.14 22.25
N HIS A 18 -18.72 17.56 23.50
CA HIS A 18 -17.64 17.97 24.39
C HIS A 18 -17.16 16.85 25.32
N PHE A 19 -17.81 15.69 25.28
CA PHE A 19 -17.46 14.54 26.11
C PHE A 19 -16.56 13.56 25.33
N ASP A 20 -15.34 13.33 25.84
CA ASP A 20 -14.40 12.40 25.21
C ASP A 20 -14.72 10.94 25.61
N LEU A 21 -15.11 10.13 24.63
CA LEU A 21 -15.38 8.70 24.80
C LEU A 21 -14.10 7.85 24.72
N GLU A 22 -12.96 8.43 24.33
CA GLU A 22 -11.69 7.76 24.09
C GLU A 22 -11.86 6.51 23.18
N THR A 23 -11.62 5.32 23.73
CA THR A 23 -11.78 4.02 23.03
C THR A 23 -13.13 3.36 23.29
N ARG A 24 -13.97 3.94 24.15
CA ARG A 24 -15.27 3.39 24.53
C ARG A 24 -16.24 3.59 23.37
N ASN A 25 -16.91 2.51 23.00
CA ASN A 25 -17.94 2.53 21.96
C ASN A 25 -19.21 1.87 22.47
N ILE A 26 -20.35 2.33 21.95
CA ILE A 26 -21.59 1.58 22.01
C ILE A 26 -21.48 0.38 21.05
N GLY A 27 -22.03 -0.77 21.42
CA GLY A 27 -21.96 -1.98 20.61
C GLY A 27 -20.78 -2.91 20.93
N ARG A 28 -20.51 -3.84 20.02
CA ARG A 28 -19.48 -4.89 20.21
C ARG A 28 -18.07 -4.29 20.09
N PRO A 29 -17.06 -4.84 20.80
CA PRO A 29 -15.67 -4.42 20.62
C PRO A 29 -15.25 -4.50 19.15
N ILE A 30 -14.60 -3.44 18.67
CA ILE A 30 -14.10 -3.37 17.30
C ILE A 30 -12.84 -4.24 17.19
N GLU A 31 -12.91 -5.32 16.43
CA GLU A 31 -11.74 -6.11 16.07
C GLU A 31 -11.13 -5.54 14.78
N MET A 32 -10.04 -4.79 14.91
CA MET A 32 -9.27 -4.30 13.76
C MET A 32 -8.00 -5.13 13.60
N SER A 33 -7.81 -5.73 12.42
CA SER A 33 -6.54 -6.37 12.06
C SER A 33 -5.79 -5.50 11.05
N SER A 34 -4.53 -5.18 11.34
CA SER A 34 -3.64 -4.47 10.42
C SER A 34 -2.65 -5.43 9.79
N LYS A 35 -2.58 -5.50 8.45
CA LYS A 35 -1.57 -6.26 7.72
C LYS A 35 -0.53 -5.31 7.14
N VAL A 36 0.70 -5.39 7.65
CA VAL A 36 1.83 -4.61 7.12
C VAL A 36 2.77 -5.57 6.40
N GLN A 37 2.95 -5.38 5.09
CA GLN A 37 3.96 -6.09 4.30
C GLN A 37 5.13 -5.14 4.03
N ARG A 38 6.29 -5.44 4.61
CA ARG A 38 7.51 -4.66 4.40
C ARG A 38 8.30 -5.29 3.26
N PHE A 39 8.61 -4.50 2.25
CA PHE A 39 9.50 -4.90 1.16
C PHE A 39 10.85 -4.24 1.36
N LYS A 40 11.93 -5.02 1.27
CA LYS A 40 13.30 -4.47 1.23
C LYS A 40 13.65 -4.21 -0.22
N ALA A 41 13.63 -2.95 -0.62
CA ALA A 41 14.12 -2.54 -1.93
C ALA A 41 15.64 -2.30 -1.88
N THR A 42 16.36 -2.80 -2.89
CA THR A 42 17.77 -2.46 -3.11
C THR A 42 17.81 -1.50 -4.30
N LEU A 43 18.26 -0.27 -4.07
CA LEU A 43 18.37 0.75 -5.11
C LEU A 43 19.84 0.97 -5.47
N TRP A 44 20.13 0.92 -6.77
CA TRP A 44 21.45 1.26 -7.32
C TRP A 44 21.29 2.52 -8.16
N LEU A 45 22.10 3.54 -7.86
CA LEU A 45 22.04 4.84 -8.52
C LEU A 45 23.40 5.17 -9.13
N CYS A 46 23.37 5.76 -10.32
CA CYS A 46 24.55 6.24 -11.02
C CYS A 46 24.16 7.53 -11.76
N GLU A 47 24.91 8.62 -11.58
CA GLU A 47 24.63 9.90 -12.25
C GLU A 47 24.79 9.78 -13.77
N GLN A 48 25.80 9.04 -14.22
CA GLN A 48 26.07 8.82 -15.64
C GLN A 48 26.40 7.35 -15.90
N HIS A 49 25.35 6.59 -16.20
CA HIS A 49 25.48 5.16 -16.51
C HIS A 49 26.01 4.98 -17.94
N PRO A 50 26.94 4.05 -18.21
CA PRO A 50 27.51 3.84 -19.54
C PRO A 50 26.50 3.29 -20.56
N LEU A 51 25.32 2.87 -20.09
CA LEU A 51 24.25 2.34 -20.93
C LEU A 51 22.92 3.08 -20.69
N SER A 52 22.26 3.48 -21.77
CA SER A 52 20.92 4.05 -21.75
C SER A 52 19.89 2.92 -21.67
N LEU A 53 19.07 2.94 -20.60
CA LEU A 53 17.98 1.97 -20.46
C LEU A 53 17.06 2.03 -21.68
N ALA A 54 16.61 3.24 -22.06
CA ALA A 54 15.64 3.44 -23.12
C ALA A 54 16.18 3.09 -24.51
N GLU A 55 17.41 3.51 -24.83
CA GLU A 55 17.93 3.39 -26.20
C GLU A 55 18.66 2.06 -26.45
N GLN A 56 19.31 1.50 -25.43
CA GLN A 56 20.17 0.33 -25.61
C GLN A 56 19.62 -0.93 -24.96
N VAL A 57 18.99 -0.82 -23.78
CA VAL A 57 18.55 -2.00 -23.02
C VAL A 57 17.12 -2.41 -23.37
N THR A 58 16.20 -1.45 -23.53
CA THR A 58 14.79 -1.71 -23.87
C THR A 58 14.61 -2.53 -25.15
N PRO A 59 15.31 -2.26 -26.27
CA PRO A 59 15.17 -3.07 -27.49
C PRO A 59 15.54 -4.55 -27.30
N ILE A 60 16.54 -4.82 -26.43
CA ILE A 60 16.95 -6.19 -26.10
C ILE A 60 15.84 -6.86 -25.28
N ILE A 61 15.28 -6.15 -24.31
CA ILE A 61 14.16 -6.65 -23.50
C ILE A 61 12.94 -6.95 -24.38
N ASP A 62 12.61 -6.07 -25.32
CA ASP A 62 11.47 -6.23 -26.23
C ASP A 62 11.62 -7.46 -27.13
N LEU A 63 12.82 -7.68 -27.67
CA LEU A 63 13.12 -8.86 -28.48
C LEU A 63 12.97 -10.15 -27.66
N MET A 64 13.51 -10.17 -26.44
CA MET A 64 13.46 -11.35 -25.56
C MET A 64 12.06 -11.61 -25.00
N ALA A 65 11.22 -10.58 -24.87
CA ALA A 65 9.85 -10.69 -24.37
C ALA A 65 8.93 -11.53 -25.29
N ILE A 66 9.28 -11.69 -26.58
CA ILE A 66 8.49 -12.46 -27.54
C ILE A 66 8.42 -13.95 -27.14
N SER A 67 9.52 -14.50 -26.62
CA SER A 67 9.64 -15.92 -26.31
C SER A 67 9.82 -16.22 -24.82
N ASN A 68 10.08 -15.21 -23.99
CA ASN A 68 10.34 -15.39 -22.56
C ASN A 68 9.38 -14.56 -21.69
N ALA A 69 8.53 -15.27 -20.93
CA ALA A 69 7.56 -14.68 -20.02
C ALA A 69 8.18 -13.80 -18.92
N HIS A 70 9.43 -14.07 -18.49
CA HIS A 70 10.12 -13.22 -17.53
C HIS A 70 10.52 -11.87 -18.14
N PHE A 71 10.97 -11.86 -19.41
CA PHE A 71 11.26 -10.62 -20.12
C PHE A 71 10.00 -9.84 -20.45
N ALA A 72 8.89 -10.50 -20.77
CA ALA A 72 7.59 -9.84 -20.92
C ALA A 72 7.17 -9.14 -19.62
N LYS A 73 7.25 -9.82 -18.47
CA LYS A 73 6.97 -9.20 -17.16
C LYS A 73 7.93 -8.05 -16.83
N LEU A 74 9.22 -8.19 -17.16
CA LEU A 74 10.21 -7.13 -16.95
C LEU A 74 9.90 -5.91 -17.82
N ARG A 75 9.58 -6.11 -19.10
CA ARG A 75 9.15 -5.04 -20.03
C ARG A 75 7.95 -4.31 -19.47
N ASP A 76 6.92 -5.04 -19.08
CA ASP A 76 5.70 -4.46 -18.52
C ASP A 76 6.01 -3.69 -17.22
N PHE A 77 6.91 -4.20 -16.38
CA PHE A 77 7.35 -3.52 -15.15
C PHE A 77 8.09 -2.20 -15.41
N ILE A 78 9.05 -2.16 -16.34
CA ILE A 78 9.83 -0.94 -16.63
C ILE A 78 9.03 0.11 -17.43
N THR A 79 7.98 -0.31 -18.14
CA THR A 79 7.08 0.58 -18.88
C THR A 79 5.86 1.00 -18.08
N LEU A 80 5.62 0.37 -16.93
CA LEU A 80 4.49 0.68 -16.06
C LEU A 80 4.61 2.11 -15.54
N LYS A 81 3.64 2.96 -15.91
CA LYS A 81 3.46 4.22 -15.20
C LYS A 81 2.82 3.92 -13.87
N LEU A 82 3.55 4.19 -12.79
CA LEU A 82 2.97 4.15 -11.45
C LEU A 82 1.82 5.15 -11.38
N PRO A 83 0.67 4.78 -10.79
CA PRO A 83 -0.43 5.70 -10.63
C PRO A 83 -0.03 6.89 -9.74
N PRO A 84 -0.61 8.08 -9.95
CA PRO A 84 -0.35 9.23 -9.10
C PRO A 84 -0.64 8.89 -7.63
N GLY A 85 0.32 9.14 -6.74
CA GLY A 85 0.23 8.79 -5.31
C GLY A 85 0.92 7.48 -4.91
N PHE A 86 1.52 6.74 -5.85
CA PHE A 86 2.58 5.79 -5.52
C PHE A 86 3.80 6.60 -5.01
N PRO A 87 4.44 6.22 -3.88
CA PRO A 87 5.58 6.95 -3.34
C PRO A 87 6.76 7.02 -4.31
#